data_AF-A0A7X6HF36-F1
#
_entry.id   AF-A0A7X6HF36-F1
#
_cell.length_a   1.000
_cell.length_b   1.000
_cell.length_c   1.000
_cell.angle_alpha   90.00
_cell.angle_beta   90.00
_cell.angle_gamma   90.00
#
_symmetry.space_group_name_H-M   'P 1'
#
loop_
_entity.id
_entity.type
_entity.pdbx_description
1 polymer ?
#
loop_
_entity_poly.entity_id
_entity_poly.type
_entity_poly.pdbx_seq_one_letter_code
_entity_poly.pdbx_strand_id
1 'polypeptide(L)'
;MKTSRPKKAAPSKGMNGGTALLVVIGLAGFLLRAAFAPGDQWTVVEVPTGSTFVAEQGDDRRTFRLGEVAVPDPAAGTEEAKCLAKEARVHLGQVLPVGSKVTIHTTDDPPEGMDVVGIEVNEKSVVEGIVTQGLGMAFVEPDAPVHGPSVDWNHMEDIEDQAVKKNRGLFDPDHGCTFAASVVKAQKGIDRALRDAVDESSGSAAAIRKSIGALEKAYNRAMKLHDRLEKLDRDEGPAMHRLYARFSPYFTMPLEDSAGDASTRISELESRLNELEAPAIVPAPSSPYSGTESSPGSGYDGYTGPRCYAPGGKTYVPCG
;
A
#
# COMPACT_ATOMS: atom_id res chain seq x y z
N MET A 1 37.04 19.35 -6.06
CA MET A 1 37.42 18.86 -7.40
C MET A 1 36.62 19.64 -8.44
N LYS A 2 37.30 20.37 -9.32
CA LYS A 2 36.71 21.16 -10.40
C LYS A 2 36.48 20.24 -11.60
N THR A 3 35.23 20.08 -12.06
CA THR A 3 34.95 19.43 -13.35
C THR A 3 34.27 20.42 -14.30
N SER A 4 34.91 20.56 -15.44
CA SER A 4 34.70 21.50 -16.52
C SER A 4 33.52 21.11 -17.41
N ARG A 5 32.66 22.08 -17.75
CA ARG A 5 31.63 21.95 -18.79
C ARG A 5 32.25 22.05 -20.19
N PRO A 6 31.84 21.23 -21.18
CA PRO A 6 32.20 21.45 -22.57
C PRO A 6 31.30 22.50 -23.25
N LYS A 7 31.93 23.25 -24.17
CA LYS A 7 31.39 24.38 -24.94
C LYS A 7 30.40 23.91 -26.01
N LYS A 8 29.28 24.64 -26.15
CA LYS A 8 28.37 24.55 -27.31
C LYS A 8 29.04 25.16 -28.54
N ALA A 9 29.09 24.41 -29.64
CA ALA A 9 29.43 24.91 -30.97
C ALA A 9 28.18 25.48 -31.65
N ALA A 10 28.33 26.64 -32.29
CA ALA A 10 27.32 27.31 -33.09
C ALA A 10 27.27 26.73 -34.52
N PRO A 11 26.09 26.63 -35.15
CA PRO A 11 26.02 26.40 -36.58
C PRO A 11 26.16 27.71 -37.38
N SER A 12 27.02 27.66 -38.39
CA SER A 12 27.30 28.73 -39.35
C SER A 12 26.12 28.93 -40.30
N LYS A 13 25.78 30.20 -40.55
CA LYS A 13 24.93 30.61 -41.67
C LYS A 13 25.82 30.73 -42.91
N GLY A 14 25.51 29.97 -43.96
CA GLY A 14 26.09 30.11 -45.29
C GLY A 14 24.98 30.13 -46.34
N MET A 15 24.83 31.29 -46.99
CA MET A 15 24.07 31.49 -48.23
C MET A 15 24.47 30.47 -49.30
N ASN A 16 23.51 30.07 -50.14
CA ASN A 16 23.69 30.04 -51.61
C ASN A 16 22.32 30.13 -52.29
N GLY A 17 22.19 31.10 -53.18
CA GLY A 17 21.03 31.29 -54.04
C GLY A 17 21.25 30.67 -55.41
N GLY A 18 20.12 30.52 -56.12
CA GLY A 18 20.04 30.40 -57.57
C GLY A 18 20.51 29.07 -58.15
N THR A 19 19.61 28.35 -58.80
CA THR A 19 19.55 28.29 -60.27
C THR A 19 18.51 27.22 -60.62
N ALA A 20 17.46 27.64 -61.33
CA ALA A 20 16.52 26.74 -61.95
C ALA A 20 17.20 26.01 -63.12
N LEU A 21 17.13 24.68 -63.12
CA LEU A 21 17.32 23.88 -64.32
C LEU A 21 16.31 22.73 -64.30
N LEU A 22 15.27 22.89 -65.12
CA LEU A 22 14.36 21.84 -65.52
C LEU A 22 15.15 20.82 -66.37
N VAL A 23 15.42 19.66 -65.79
CA VAL A 23 15.88 18.48 -66.52
C VAL A 23 14.85 17.38 -66.30
N VAL A 24 14.02 17.19 -67.32
CA VAL A 24 13.14 16.05 -67.49
C VAL A 24 14.02 14.88 -67.93
N ILE A 25 14.42 14.03 -66.98
CA ILE A 25 14.96 12.70 -67.26
C ILE A 25 14.08 11.71 -66.52
N GLY A 26 13.35 10.91 -67.29
CA GLY A 26 12.65 9.75 -66.82
C GLY A 26 13.65 8.77 -66.21
N LEU A 27 13.60 8.65 -64.89
CA LEU A 27 14.04 7.48 -64.17
C LEU A 27 12.79 6.98 -63.47
N ALA A 28 12.34 5.80 -63.88
CA ALA A 28 11.50 4.94 -63.05
C ALA A 28 12.34 4.61 -61.81
N GLY A 29 12.40 5.56 -60.87
CA GLY A 29 12.96 5.41 -59.55
C GLY A 29 12.02 4.49 -58.80
N PHE A 30 12.22 3.19 -58.99
CA PHE A 30 11.75 2.17 -58.09
C PHE A 30 12.28 2.58 -56.72
N LEU A 31 11.44 3.27 -55.94
CA LEU A 31 11.66 3.49 -54.53
C LEU A 31 11.66 2.08 -53.93
N LEU A 32 12.84 1.46 -53.88
CA LEU A 32 13.19 0.44 -52.91
C LEU A 32 13.00 1.11 -51.55
N ARG A 33 11.73 1.16 -51.13
CA ARG A 33 11.37 1.27 -49.73
C ARG A 33 12.03 0.04 -49.15
N ALA A 34 13.17 0.23 -48.50
CA ALA A 34 13.80 -0.82 -47.73
C ALA A 34 12.68 -1.36 -46.84
N ALA A 35 12.22 -2.56 -47.17
CA ALA A 35 11.36 -3.31 -46.30
C ALA A 35 12.23 -3.53 -45.07
N PHE A 36 12.05 -2.69 -44.05
CA PHE A 36 12.26 -3.16 -42.70
C PHE A 36 11.54 -4.50 -42.67
N ALA A 37 12.27 -5.60 -42.46
CA ALA A 37 11.64 -6.86 -42.13
C ALA A 37 10.69 -6.50 -41.00
N PRO A 38 9.36 -6.49 -41.25
CA PRO A 38 8.43 -5.98 -40.27
C PRO A 38 8.67 -6.83 -39.03
N GLY A 39 9.04 -6.19 -37.92
CA GLY A 39 9.08 -6.89 -36.64
C GLY A 39 7.75 -7.62 -36.48
N ASP A 40 7.79 -8.82 -35.90
CA ASP A 40 6.65 -9.71 -35.82
C ASP A 40 5.44 -9.00 -35.20
N GLN A 41 4.57 -8.44 -36.05
CA GLN A 41 3.41 -7.66 -35.64
C GLN A 41 2.24 -8.61 -35.44
N TRP A 42 1.69 -8.61 -34.24
CA TRP A 42 0.55 -9.42 -33.86
C TRP A 42 -0.73 -8.58 -33.88
N THR A 43 -1.87 -9.21 -34.18
CA THR A 43 -3.18 -8.57 -34.15
C THR A 43 -3.95 -9.07 -32.93
N VAL A 44 -4.33 -8.18 -32.01
CA VAL A 44 -5.13 -8.58 -30.84
C VAL A 44 -6.50 -9.05 -31.31
N VAL A 45 -6.92 -10.25 -30.92
CA VAL A 45 -8.24 -10.81 -31.25
C VAL A 45 -9.15 -10.98 -30.05
N GLU A 46 -8.59 -11.05 -28.84
CA GLU A 46 -9.35 -11.22 -27.60
C GLU A 46 -8.59 -10.67 -26.39
N VAL A 47 -9.31 -10.22 -25.35
CA VAL A 47 -8.75 -9.85 -24.04
C VAL A 47 -9.51 -10.60 -22.94
N PRO A 48 -9.08 -11.83 -22.58
CA PRO A 48 -9.79 -12.67 -21.61
C PRO A 48 -9.76 -12.12 -20.17
N THR A 49 -8.61 -11.62 -19.70
CA THR A 49 -8.42 -11.11 -18.32
C THR A 49 -7.74 -9.74 -18.32
N GLY A 50 -7.43 -9.18 -17.14
CA GLY A 50 -6.69 -7.92 -17.01
C GLY A 50 -5.19 -8.00 -17.30
N SER A 51 -4.64 -9.21 -17.45
CA SER A 51 -3.23 -9.45 -17.76
C SER A 51 -3.02 -10.41 -18.93
N THR A 52 -4.08 -10.88 -19.57
CA THR A 52 -3.97 -11.82 -20.71
C THR A 52 -4.74 -11.30 -21.91
N PHE A 53 -4.20 -11.58 -23.09
CA PHE A 53 -4.84 -11.31 -24.37
C PHE A 53 -4.45 -12.40 -25.37
N VAL A 54 -5.26 -12.55 -26.42
CA VAL A 54 -4.98 -13.47 -27.52
C VAL A 54 -4.66 -12.63 -28.74
N ALA A 55 -3.62 -12.99 -29.46
CA ALA A 55 -3.26 -12.33 -30.70
C ALA A 55 -2.89 -13.32 -31.81
N GLU A 56 -2.98 -12.84 -33.05
CA GLU A 56 -2.76 -13.62 -34.26
C GLU A 56 -1.71 -12.97 -35.18
N GLN A 57 -0.82 -13.79 -35.74
CA GLN A 57 0.15 -13.43 -36.77
C GLN A 57 0.14 -14.51 -37.87
N GLY A 58 -0.44 -14.19 -39.03
CA GLY A 58 -0.66 -15.19 -40.08
C GLY A 58 -1.65 -16.25 -39.61
N ASP A 59 -1.26 -17.53 -39.65
CA ASP A 59 -2.05 -18.66 -39.15
C ASP A 59 -1.76 -18.98 -37.67
N ASP A 60 -0.80 -18.29 -37.05
CA ASP A 60 -0.43 -18.51 -35.65
C ASP A 60 -1.33 -17.69 -34.72
N ARG A 61 -2.04 -18.38 -33.84
CA ARG A 61 -2.86 -17.79 -32.76
C ARG A 61 -2.28 -18.20 -31.41
N ARG A 62 -2.00 -17.21 -30.54
CA ARG A 62 -1.40 -17.47 -29.22
C ARG A 62 -2.04 -16.63 -28.13
N THR A 63 -2.00 -17.18 -26.92
CA THR A 63 -2.37 -16.48 -25.68
C THR A 63 -1.10 -15.94 -25.04
N PHE A 64 -1.13 -14.65 -24.74
CA PHE A 64 -0.03 -13.91 -24.14
C PHE A 64 -0.44 -13.42 -22.76
N ARG A 65 0.52 -13.43 -21.84
CA ARG A 65 0.39 -12.86 -20.50
C ARG A 65 1.35 -11.69 -20.35
N LEU A 66 0.86 -10.56 -19.85
CA LEU A 66 1.70 -9.43 -19.49
C LEU A 66 2.71 -9.86 -18.44
N GLY A 67 3.99 -9.68 -18.73
CA GLY A 67 5.07 -9.77 -17.75
C GLY A 67 5.08 -8.57 -16.82
N GLU A 68 5.88 -8.66 -15.76
CA GLU A 68 6.28 -7.50 -14.92
C GLU A 68 5.14 -6.80 -14.15
N VAL A 69 3.92 -7.36 -14.20
CA VAL A 69 2.74 -6.88 -13.48
C VAL A 69 1.93 -8.06 -12.96
N ALA A 70 1.47 -7.98 -11.71
CA ALA A 70 0.39 -8.84 -11.25
C ALA A 70 -0.91 -8.06 -11.26
N VAL A 71 -1.91 -8.68 -11.86
CA VAL A 71 -3.25 -8.11 -12.02
C VAL A 71 -4.22 -9.05 -11.31
N PRO A 72 -5.27 -8.54 -10.64
CA PRO A 72 -6.33 -9.37 -10.10
C PRO A 72 -6.92 -10.28 -11.19
N ASP A 73 -6.97 -11.57 -10.89
CA ASP A 73 -7.53 -12.60 -11.75
C ASP A 73 -8.55 -13.46 -10.97
N PRO A 74 -9.84 -13.52 -11.38
CA PRO A 74 -10.83 -14.34 -10.69
C PRO A 74 -10.49 -15.83 -10.70
N ALA A 75 -9.66 -16.31 -11.64
CA ALA A 75 -9.22 -17.70 -11.71
C ALA A 75 -8.30 -18.10 -10.54
N ALA A 76 -7.66 -17.13 -9.86
CA ALA A 76 -6.80 -17.40 -8.70
C ALA A 76 -7.58 -17.84 -7.44
N GLY A 77 -8.92 -17.80 -7.46
CA GLY A 77 -9.78 -18.44 -6.46
C GLY A 77 -9.90 -17.70 -5.11
N THR A 78 -9.16 -16.62 -4.88
CA THR A 78 -9.27 -15.79 -3.66
C THR A 78 -10.20 -14.59 -3.89
N GLU A 79 -10.79 -14.05 -2.82
CA GLU A 79 -11.66 -12.85 -2.95
C GLU A 79 -10.83 -11.62 -3.30
N GLU A 80 -9.60 -11.56 -2.82
CA GLU A 80 -8.59 -10.54 -3.11
C GLU A 80 -8.25 -10.48 -4.59
N ALA A 81 -8.09 -11.64 -5.24
CA ALA A 81 -7.79 -11.72 -6.66
C ALA A 81 -8.99 -11.42 -7.55
N LYS A 82 -10.23 -11.45 -7.02
CA LYS A 82 -11.43 -11.04 -7.76
C LYS A 82 -11.63 -9.53 -7.75
N CYS A 83 -11.12 -8.83 -6.74
CA CYS A 83 -11.33 -7.40 -6.58
C CYS A 83 -10.71 -6.64 -7.76
N LEU A 84 -11.51 -5.81 -8.44
CA LEU A 84 -11.12 -5.03 -9.62
C LEU A 84 -10.65 -5.82 -10.85
N ALA A 85 -10.82 -7.14 -10.89
CA ALA A 85 -10.39 -7.94 -12.03
C ALA A 85 -11.16 -7.62 -13.33
N LYS A 86 -12.45 -7.27 -13.20
CA LYS A 86 -13.28 -6.85 -14.35
C LYS A 86 -12.81 -5.50 -14.89
N GLU A 87 -12.53 -4.56 -13.99
CA GLU A 87 -12.04 -3.22 -14.28
C GLU A 87 -10.67 -3.29 -14.97
N ALA A 88 -9.77 -4.15 -14.48
CA ALA A 88 -8.48 -4.41 -15.10
C ALA A 88 -8.63 -4.97 -16.52
N ARG A 89 -9.53 -5.95 -16.73
CA ARG A 89 -9.85 -6.47 -18.08
C ARG A 89 -10.38 -5.38 -19.01
N VAL A 90 -11.31 -4.55 -18.54
CA VAL A 90 -11.87 -3.44 -19.33
C VAL A 90 -10.77 -2.45 -19.70
N HIS A 91 -9.90 -2.09 -18.75
CA HIS A 91 -8.79 -1.20 -19.00
C HIS A 91 -7.81 -1.79 -20.04
N LEU A 92 -7.42 -3.06 -19.90
CA LEU A 92 -6.57 -3.73 -20.87
C LEU A 92 -7.21 -3.72 -22.26
N GLY A 93 -8.51 -3.98 -22.38
CA GLY A 93 -9.23 -3.91 -23.66
C GLY A 93 -9.34 -2.50 -24.27
N GLN A 94 -9.20 -1.44 -23.46
CA GLN A 94 -9.12 -0.06 -23.96
C GLN A 94 -7.72 0.29 -24.48
N VAL A 95 -6.68 -0.23 -23.83
CA VAL A 95 -5.27 -0.03 -24.22
C VAL A 95 -4.88 -0.94 -25.39
N LEU A 96 -5.39 -2.17 -25.40
CA LEU A 96 -5.22 -3.21 -26.42
C LEU A 96 -6.56 -3.59 -27.06
N PRO A 97 -7.20 -2.69 -27.82
CA PRO A 97 -8.47 -2.98 -28.45
C PRO A 97 -8.34 -4.10 -29.49
N VAL A 98 -9.35 -4.95 -29.58
CA VAL A 98 -9.43 -5.99 -30.61
C VAL A 98 -9.26 -5.36 -32.00
N GLY A 99 -8.36 -5.93 -32.80
CA GLY A 99 -7.92 -5.44 -34.10
C GLY A 99 -6.65 -4.59 -34.06
N SER A 100 -6.16 -4.17 -32.88
CA SER A 100 -4.92 -3.39 -32.79
C SER A 100 -3.70 -4.23 -33.15
N LYS A 101 -2.73 -3.60 -33.82
CA LYS A 101 -1.40 -4.17 -34.06
C LYS A 101 -0.49 -3.89 -32.88
N VAL A 102 0.19 -4.91 -32.39
CA VAL A 102 1.11 -4.83 -31.25
C VAL A 102 2.46 -5.42 -31.60
N THR A 103 3.51 -4.85 -31.02
CA THR A 103 4.85 -5.46 -31.01
C THR A 103 4.98 -6.25 -29.71
N ILE A 104 5.32 -7.52 -29.83
CA ILE A 104 5.46 -8.42 -28.68
C ILE A 104 6.94 -8.67 -28.44
N HIS A 105 7.39 -8.41 -27.21
CA HIS A 105 8.74 -8.76 -26.75
C HIS A 105 8.63 -10.03 -25.90
N THR A 106 9.00 -11.18 -26.47
CA THR A 106 8.92 -12.49 -25.82
C THR A 106 10.18 -12.81 -25.01
N THR A 107 10.01 -13.66 -24.00
CA THR A 107 11.12 -14.28 -23.27
C THR A 107 11.72 -15.44 -24.07
N ASP A 108 13.02 -15.70 -23.91
CA ASP A 108 13.69 -16.85 -24.54
C ASP A 108 13.16 -18.21 -24.04
N ASP A 109 12.50 -18.25 -22.87
CA ASP A 109 11.98 -19.48 -22.23
C ASP A 109 10.68 -19.23 -21.45
N PRO A 110 9.52 -19.13 -22.12
CA PRO A 110 8.24 -18.91 -21.46
C PRO A 110 7.71 -20.17 -20.74
N PRO A 111 6.92 -20.03 -19.66
CA PRO A 111 6.23 -21.16 -19.05
C PRO A 111 5.40 -21.96 -20.07
N GLU A 112 5.35 -23.29 -19.91
CA GLU A 112 4.65 -24.18 -20.84
C GLU A 112 3.18 -23.74 -21.03
N GLY A 113 2.83 -23.36 -22.26
CA GLY A 113 1.46 -22.98 -22.65
C GLY A 113 1.13 -21.48 -22.56
N MET A 114 2.05 -20.60 -22.14
CA MET A 114 1.82 -19.14 -22.13
C MET A 114 3.09 -18.34 -22.44
N ASP A 115 3.02 -17.47 -23.44
CA ASP A 115 4.10 -16.51 -23.74
C ASP A 115 4.00 -15.32 -22.75
N VAL A 116 5.00 -15.16 -21.87
CA VAL A 116 5.14 -13.98 -21.00
C VAL A 116 5.82 -12.87 -21.78
N VAL A 117 5.22 -11.68 -21.79
CA VAL A 117 5.62 -10.65 -22.75
C VAL A 117 5.62 -9.24 -22.18
N GLY A 118 6.61 -8.46 -22.62
CA GLY A 118 6.55 -7.00 -22.58
C GLY A 118 5.82 -6.49 -23.82
N ILE A 119 4.95 -5.48 -23.66
CA ILE A 119 4.15 -4.92 -24.75
C ILE A 119 4.15 -3.42 -24.73
N GLU A 120 4.39 -2.86 -25.91
CA GLU A 120 4.25 -1.45 -26.19
C GLU A 120 3.18 -1.20 -27.26
N VAL A 121 2.37 -0.17 -27.03
CA VAL A 121 1.43 0.35 -28.03
C VAL A 121 1.68 1.83 -28.21
N ASN A 122 2.02 2.23 -29.45
CA ASN A 122 2.43 3.60 -29.78
C ASN A 122 3.55 4.11 -28.85
N GLU A 123 4.59 3.29 -28.65
CA GLU A 123 5.77 3.61 -27.80
C GLU A 123 5.41 3.84 -26.33
N LYS A 124 4.28 3.29 -25.86
CA LYS A 124 3.86 3.34 -24.46
C LYS A 124 3.72 1.94 -23.89
N SER A 125 4.30 1.73 -22.71
CA SER A 125 4.15 0.49 -21.95
C SER A 125 2.70 0.28 -21.53
N VAL A 126 2.14 -0.89 -21.86
CA VAL A 126 0.81 -1.30 -21.41
C VAL A 126 0.82 -1.54 -19.89
N VAL A 127 1.92 -2.09 -19.37
CA VAL A 127 2.12 -2.40 -17.95
C VAL A 127 2.11 -1.13 -17.10
N GLU A 128 2.80 -0.07 -17.52
CA GLU A 128 2.78 1.23 -16.84
C GLU A 128 1.36 1.79 -16.73
N GLY A 129 0.56 1.64 -17.79
CA GLY A 129 -0.84 2.07 -17.81
C GLY A 129 -1.66 1.39 -16.70
N ILE A 130 -1.53 0.07 -16.57
CA ILE A 130 -2.24 -0.72 -15.55
C ILE A 130 -1.84 -0.30 -14.14
N VAL A 131 -0.54 -0.19 -13.86
CA VAL A 131 -0.02 0.20 -12.53
C VAL A 131 -0.40 1.64 -12.19
N THR A 132 -0.37 2.55 -13.16
CA THR A 132 -0.78 3.97 -12.98
C THR A 132 -2.26 4.10 -12.56
N GLN A 133 -3.12 3.19 -13.00
CA GLN A 133 -4.52 3.14 -12.58
C GLN A 133 -4.74 2.39 -11.25
N GLY A 134 -3.69 1.79 -10.68
CA GLY A 134 -3.80 0.92 -9.51
C GLY A 134 -4.59 -0.36 -9.81
N LEU A 135 -4.66 -0.80 -11.07
CA LEU A 135 -5.37 -2.02 -11.47
C LEU A 135 -4.47 -3.26 -11.47
N GLY A 136 -3.19 -3.07 -11.16
CA GLY A 136 -2.19 -4.11 -10.95
C GLY A 136 -1.02 -3.52 -10.18
N MET A 137 -0.13 -4.40 -9.72
CA MET A 137 1.08 -4.06 -8.98
C MET A 137 2.29 -4.50 -9.77
N ALA A 138 3.35 -3.69 -9.73
CA ALA A 138 4.60 -4.01 -10.42
C ALA A 138 5.20 -5.27 -9.79
N PHE A 139 5.49 -6.28 -10.60
CA PHE A 139 5.87 -7.60 -10.09
C PHE A 139 6.87 -8.32 -10.98
N VAL A 140 8.05 -8.60 -10.44
CA VAL A 140 9.01 -9.51 -11.05
C VAL A 140 8.75 -10.91 -10.52
N GLU A 141 8.45 -11.85 -11.42
CA GLU A 141 8.47 -13.26 -11.06
C GLU A 141 9.91 -13.67 -10.71
N PRO A 142 10.19 -14.22 -9.52
CA PRO A 142 11.55 -14.51 -9.06
C PRO A 142 12.38 -15.36 -10.04
N ASP A 143 11.69 -16.25 -10.77
CA ASP A 143 12.30 -17.19 -11.71
C ASP A 143 12.10 -16.79 -13.18
N ALA A 144 11.45 -15.66 -13.47
CA ALA A 144 11.28 -15.22 -14.85
C ALA A 144 12.58 -14.59 -15.35
N PRO A 145 13.23 -15.16 -16.39
CA PRO A 145 14.53 -14.67 -16.88
C PRO A 145 14.46 -13.32 -17.61
N VAL A 146 13.33 -12.61 -17.55
CA VAL A 146 13.09 -11.44 -18.40
C VAL A 146 12.78 -10.21 -17.59
N HIS A 147 13.77 -9.33 -17.60
CA HIS A 147 13.52 -7.90 -17.71
C HIS A 147 13.37 -7.61 -19.20
N GLY A 148 12.17 -7.22 -19.64
CA GLY A 148 12.05 -6.62 -20.95
C GLY A 148 13.01 -5.42 -21.00
N PRO A 149 13.63 -5.08 -22.15
CA PRO A 149 14.50 -3.90 -22.24
C PRO A 149 13.77 -2.58 -21.97
N SER A 150 12.46 -2.61 -21.73
CA SER A 150 11.54 -1.47 -21.70
C SER A 150 11.08 -1.03 -20.31
N VAL A 151 11.37 -1.78 -19.22
CA VAL A 151 10.87 -1.39 -17.89
C VAL A 151 11.98 -0.84 -16.99
N ASP A 152 11.92 0.48 -16.76
CA ASP A 152 12.68 1.14 -15.70
C ASP A 152 11.99 0.86 -14.35
N TRP A 153 12.58 -0.04 -13.56
CA TRP A 153 12.01 -0.44 -12.26
C TRP A 153 11.87 0.72 -11.28
N ASN A 154 12.77 1.70 -11.29
CA ASN A 154 12.61 2.87 -10.43
C ASN A 154 11.38 3.68 -10.86
N HIS A 155 11.15 3.78 -12.17
CA HIS A 155 9.95 4.42 -12.70
C HIS A 155 8.68 3.66 -12.31
N MET A 156 8.69 2.32 -12.39
CA MET A 156 7.57 1.48 -11.98
C MET A 156 7.23 1.64 -10.49
N GLU A 157 8.24 1.68 -9.63
CA GLU A 157 8.04 1.95 -8.20
C GLU A 157 7.43 3.33 -7.98
N ASP A 158 7.92 4.36 -8.68
CA ASP A 158 7.39 5.73 -8.57
C ASP A 158 5.91 5.84 -8.98
N ILE A 159 5.49 5.14 -10.05
CA ILE A 159 4.09 5.15 -10.48
C ILE A 159 3.18 4.35 -9.53
N GLU A 160 3.69 3.25 -8.97
CA GLU A 160 2.98 2.44 -7.97
C GLU A 160 2.77 3.25 -6.69
N ASP A 161 3.82 3.90 -6.20
CA ASP A 161 3.78 4.85 -5.09
C ASP A 161 2.77 5.97 -5.30
N GLN A 162 2.66 6.49 -6.53
CA GLN A 162 1.66 7.48 -6.88
C GLN A 162 0.24 6.92 -6.88
N ALA A 163 0.04 5.67 -7.31
CA ALA A 163 -1.27 5.02 -7.25
C ALA A 163 -1.72 4.85 -5.79
N VAL A 164 -0.80 4.45 -4.91
CA VAL A 164 -1.02 4.38 -3.45
C VAL A 164 -1.38 5.76 -2.90
N LYS A 165 -0.53 6.78 -3.12
CA LYS A 165 -0.76 8.16 -2.61
C LYS A 165 -2.06 8.79 -3.12
N LYS A 166 -2.50 8.41 -4.32
CA LYS A 166 -3.75 8.91 -4.95
C LYS A 166 -4.94 8.01 -4.68
N ASN A 167 -4.80 6.95 -3.86
CA ASN A 167 -5.86 6.00 -3.54
C ASN A 167 -6.56 5.46 -4.80
N ARG A 168 -5.80 4.95 -5.77
CA ARG A 168 -6.35 4.45 -7.04
C ARG A 168 -6.50 2.95 -7.04
N GLY A 169 -7.57 2.46 -7.69
CA GLY A 169 -7.78 1.05 -7.95
C GLY A 169 -7.72 0.21 -6.67
N LEU A 170 -6.77 -0.73 -6.59
CA LEU A 170 -6.57 -1.62 -5.45
C LEU A 170 -6.27 -0.87 -4.13
N PHE A 171 -5.86 0.39 -4.22
CA PHE A 171 -5.57 1.26 -3.08
C PHE A 171 -6.73 2.23 -2.75
N ASP A 172 -7.85 2.17 -3.48
CA ASP A 172 -9.00 3.03 -3.26
C ASP A 172 -9.81 2.59 -2.01
N PRO A 173 -9.91 3.42 -0.96
CA PRO A 173 -10.67 3.09 0.25
C PRO A 173 -12.19 3.15 0.06
N ASP A 174 -12.68 3.74 -1.03
CA ASP A 174 -14.10 3.81 -1.34
C ASP A 174 -14.55 2.63 -2.20
N HIS A 175 -13.61 1.87 -2.77
CA HIS A 175 -13.90 0.66 -3.54
C HIS A 175 -14.04 -0.56 -2.60
N GLY A 176 -15.28 -0.94 -2.29
CA GLY A 176 -15.60 -1.82 -1.15
C GLY A 176 -14.96 -3.22 -1.08
N CYS A 177 -14.38 -3.75 -2.16
CA CYS A 177 -13.65 -5.03 -2.14
C CYS A 177 -12.15 -4.90 -1.79
N THR A 178 -11.59 -3.69 -1.73
CA THR A 178 -10.15 -3.48 -1.54
C THR A 178 -9.73 -3.68 -0.07
N PHE A 179 -8.44 -3.94 0.14
CA PHE A 179 -7.86 -3.89 1.49
C PHE A 179 -7.92 -2.48 2.08
N ALA A 180 -7.68 -1.45 1.27
CA ALA A 180 -7.82 -0.06 1.68
C ALA A 180 -9.22 0.23 2.27
N ALA A 181 -10.29 -0.25 1.60
CA ALA A 181 -11.65 -0.09 2.09
C ALA A 181 -11.89 -0.86 3.39
N SER A 182 -11.32 -2.05 3.51
CA SER A 182 -11.40 -2.86 4.73
C SER A 182 -10.73 -2.17 5.92
N VAL A 183 -9.55 -1.57 5.72
CA VAL A 183 -8.81 -0.80 6.74
C VAL A 183 -9.62 0.41 7.17
N VAL A 184 -10.06 1.25 6.24
CA VAL A 184 -10.85 2.45 6.54
C VAL A 184 -12.16 2.08 7.26
N LYS A 185 -12.80 0.97 6.90
CA LYS A 185 -13.99 0.48 7.60
C LYS A 185 -13.68 0.06 9.04
N ALA A 186 -12.55 -0.60 9.29
CA ALA A 186 -12.12 -0.98 10.63
C ALA A 186 -11.82 0.26 11.49
N GLN A 187 -11.07 1.23 10.96
CA GLN A 187 -10.76 2.50 11.62
C GLN A 187 -12.02 3.29 11.97
N LYS A 188 -12.92 3.51 11.00
CA LYS A 188 -14.22 4.18 11.25
C LYS A 188 -15.05 3.46 12.32
N GLY A 189 -14.89 2.14 12.45
CA GLY A 189 -15.50 1.33 13.49
C GLY A 189 -14.93 1.61 14.88
N ILE A 190 -13.62 1.77 14.99
CA ILE A 190 -12.92 2.20 16.21
C ILE A 190 -13.31 3.64 16.56
N ASP A 191 -13.20 4.58 15.62
CA ASP A 191 -13.50 6.00 15.86
C ASP A 191 -14.93 6.21 16.37
N ARG A 192 -15.88 5.44 15.83
CA ARG A 192 -17.27 5.47 16.29
C ARG A 192 -17.36 4.95 17.73
N ALA A 193 -16.75 3.80 18.04
CA ALA A 193 -16.75 3.25 19.37
C ALA A 193 -16.07 4.18 20.40
N LEU A 194 -15.00 4.86 20.00
CA LEU A 194 -14.32 5.88 20.83
C LEU A 194 -15.24 7.07 21.12
N ARG A 195 -15.91 7.63 20.10
CA ARG A 195 -16.88 8.73 20.29
C ARG A 195 -18.04 8.32 21.18
N ASP A 196 -18.66 7.17 20.91
CA ASP A 196 -19.78 6.65 21.71
C ASP A 196 -19.35 6.41 23.17
N ALA A 197 -18.10 5.97 23.40
CA ALA A 197 -17.54 5.78 24.73
C ALA A 197 -17.27 7.09 25.49
N VAL A 198 -17.08 8.23 24.80
CA VAL A 198 -16.99 9.54 25.45
C VAL A 198 -18.37 9.95 25.95
N ASP A 199 -19.38 9.89 25.08
CA ASP A 199 -20.75 10.32 25.37
C ASP A 199 -21.45 9.44 26.42
N GLU A 200 -21.26 8.12 26.37
CA GLU A 200 -21.90 7.18 27.29
C GLU A 200 -21.21 7.11 28.66
N SER A 201 -19.99 7.63 28.82
CA SER A 201 -19.23 7.55 30.09
C SER A 201 -19.74 8.48 31.21
N SER A 202 -21.01 8.88 31.13
CA SER A 202 -21.80 9.74 32.04
C SER A 202 -21.97 9.24 33.50
N GLY A 203 -21.13 8.29 33.94
CA GLY A 203 -20.87 8.03 35.36
C GLY A 203 -21.49 6.76 35.95
N SER A 204 -22.21 5.94 35.18
CA SER A 204 -22.70 4.64 35.68
C SER A 204 -21.78 3.49 35.28
N ALA A 205 -21.58 2.52 36.18
CA ALA A 205 -20.84 1.29 35.89
C ALA A 205 -21.44 0.52 34.70
N ALA A 206 -22.76 0.52 34.54
CA ALA A 206 -23.44 -0.13 33.41
C ALA A 206 -23.08 0.49 32.06
N ALA A 207 -23.04 1.81 31.97
CA ALA A 207 -22.67 2.51 30.74
C ALA A 207 -21.19 2.29 30.40
N ILE A 208 -20.29 2.34 31.41
CA ILE A 208 -18.86 2.06 31.20
C ILE A 208 -18.64 0.63 30.66
N ARG A 209 -19.28 -0.38 31.25
CA ARG A 209 -19.19 -1.77 30.73
C ARG A 209 -19.66 -1.90 29.29
N LYS A 210 -20.73 -1.19 28.92
CA LYS A 210 -21.23 -1.15 27.53
C LYS A 210 -20.21 -0.51 26.59
N SER A 211 -19.59 0.60 26.99
CA SER A 211 -18.54 1.27 26.20
C SER A 211 -17.31 0.39 26.01
N ILE A 212 -16.85 -0.29 27.07
CA ILE A 212 -15.74 -1.27 27.00
C ILE A 212 -16.08 -2.35 25.97
N GLY A 213 -17.23 -3.02 26.10
CA GLY A 213 -17.62 -4.09 25.16
C GLY A 213 -17.76 -3.63 23.71
N ALA A 214 -18.18 -2.39 23.47
CA ALA A 214 -18.22 -1.81 22.12
C ALA A 214 -16.81 -1.58 21.54
N LEU A 215 -15.90 -1.03 22.35
CA LEU A 215 -14.50 -0.81 21.98
C LEU A 215 -13.77 -2.13 21.75
N GLU A 216 -13.88 -3.10 22.65
CA GLU A 216 -13.28 -4.44 22.49
C GLU A 216 -13.75 -5.09 21.18
N LYS A 217 -15.05 -4.98 20.87
CA LYS A 217 -15.59 -5.53 19.62
C LYS A 217 -15.03 -4.82 18.39
N ALA A 218 -14.76 -3.51 18.45
CA ALA A 218 -14.13 -2.77 17.36
C ALA A 218 -12.64 -3.11 17.22
N TYR A 219 -11.91 -3.11 18.34
CA TYR A 219 -10.52 -3.53 18.44
C TYR A 219 -10.30 -4.94 17.88
N ASN A 220 -11.09 -5.93 18.32
CA ASN A 220 -10.96 -7.31 17.85
C ASN A 220 -11.22 -7.47 16.34
N ARG A 221 -12.11 -6.64 15.76
CA ARG A 221 -12.29 -6.62 14.29
C ARG A 221 -11.08 -6.05 13.58
N ALA A 222 -10.50 -4.97 14.11
CA ALA A 222 -9.27 -4.39 13.57
C ALA A 222 -8.11 -5.38 13.66
N MET A 223 -7.88 -6.01 14.82
CA MET A 223 -6.81 -6.99 15.00
C MET A 223 -6.98 -8.24 14.12
N LYS A 224 -8.22 -8.68 13.87
CA LYS A 224 -8.48 -9.76 12.91
C LYS A 224 -8.12 -9.37 11.47
N LEU A 225 -8.33 -8.11 11.09
CA LEU A 225 -7.92 -7.61 9.78
C LEU A 225 -6.39 -7.46 9.71
N HIS A 226 -5.78 -6.94 10.77
CA HIS A 226 -4.32 -6.84 10.92
C HIS A 226 -3.65 -8.22 10.77
N ASP A 227 -4.10 -9.23 11.52
CA ASP A 227 -3.60 -10.61 11.43
C ASP A 227 -3.77 -11.20 10.02
N ARG A 228 -4.86 -10.88 9.32
CA ARG A 228 -5.04 -11.29 7.91
C ARG A 228 -4.02 -10.62 6.99
N LEU A 229 -3.70 -9.34 7.22
CA LEU A 229 -2.72 -8.58 6.44
C LEU A 229 -1.28 -9.04 6.72
N GLU A 230 -0.96 -9.44 7.96
CA GLU A 230 0.34 -10.02 8.32
C GLU A 230 0.53 -11.43 7.77
N LYS A 231 -0.57 -12.22 7.69
CA LYS A 231 -0.56 -13.56 7.10
C LYS A 231 -0.52 -13.57 5.57
N LEU A 232 -0.52 -12.41 4.93
CA LEU A 232 -0.17 -12.33 3.52
C LEU A 232 1.31 -12.69 3.41
N ASP A 233 1.56 -13.94 3.05
CA ASP A 233 2.91 -14.46 2.91
C ASP A 233 3.59 -13.79 1.71
N ARG A 234 4.85 -13.38 1.93
CA ARG A 234 5.70 -12.78 0.87
C ARG A 234 6.27 -13.84 -0.06
N ASP A 235 6.42 -15.06 0.44
CA ASP A 235 7.12 -16.15 -0.21
C ASP A 235 6.13 -17.21 -0.73
N GLU A 236 4.99 -17.38 -0.06
CA GLU A 236 3.97 -18.37 -0.43
C GLU A 236 2.66 -17.75 -0.95
N GLY A 237 2.02 -18.46 -1.89
CA GLY A 237 0.68 -18.12 -2.38
C GLY A 237 0.62 -17.36 -3.73
N PRO A 238 -0.58 -16.94 -4.16
CA PRO A 238 -0.78 -16.24 -5.43
C PRO A 238 0.03 -14.94 -5.50
N ALA A 239 0.46 -14.53 -6.70
CA ALA A 239 1.26 -13.31 -6.90
C ALA A 239 0.67 -12.06 -6.21
N MET A 240 -0.66 -11.92 -6.25
CA MET A 240 -1.36 -10.81 -5.57
C MET A 240 -1.16 -10.80 -4.06
N HIS A 241 -1.10 -11.97 -3.39
CA HIS A 241 -0.86 -12.03 -1.95
C HIS A 241 0.53 -11.52 -1.59
N ARG A 242 1.55 -12.01 -2.31
CA ARG A 242 2.95 -11.59 -2.13
C ARG A 242 3.12 -10.08 -2.32
N LEU A 243 2.39 -9.52 -3.28
CA LEU A 243 2.41 -8.08 -3.53
C LEU A 243 1.66 -7.28 -2.48
N TYR A 244 0.49 -7.72 -2.03
CA TYR A 244 -0.17 -7.07 -0.89
C TYR A 244 0.70 -7.13 0.38
N ALA A 245 1.49 -8.19 0.56
CA ALA A 245 2.45 -8.29 1.66
C ALA A 245 3.61 -7.26 1.57
N ARG A 246 3.96 -6.80 0.36
CA ARG A 246 4.86 -5.64 0.16
C ARG A 246 4.23 -4.37 0.72
N PHE A 247 2.93 -4.17 0.50
CA PHE A 247 2.17 -3.00 0.94
C PHE A 247 1.55 -3.12 2.32
N SER A 248 1.71 -4.25 3.01
CA SER A 248 1.13 -4.48 4.34
C SER A 248 1.38 -3.33 5.32
N PRO A 249 2.61 -2.75 5.44
CA PRO A 249 2.84 -1.61 6.33
C PRO A 249 1.95 -0.38 6.06
N TYR A 250 1.60 -0.13 4.80
CA TYR A 250 0.70 0.97 4.43
C TYR A 250 -0.72 0.76 4.98
N PHE A 251 -1.15 -0.49 5.07
CA PHE A 251 -2.46 -0.88 5.57
C PHE A 251 -2.48 -1.07 7.09
N THR A 252 -1.40 -1.59 7.68
CA THR A 252 -1.36 -1.94 9.10
C THR A 252 -1.07 -0.74 9.99
N MET A 253 -0.18 0.20 9.61
CA MET A 253 0.18 1.33 10.48
C MET A 253 -1.03 2.16 10.93
N PRO A 254 -1.93 2.62 10.03
CA PRO A 254 -3.09 3.41 10.46
C PRO A 254 -4.08 2.61 11.33
N LEU A 255 -4.09 1.28 11.16
CA LEU A 255 -4.94 0.37 11.92
C LEU A 255 -4.38 0.11 13.32
N GLU A 256 -3.06 -0.05 13.44
CA GLU A 256 -2.33 -0.15 14.70
C GLU A 256 -2.49 1.10 15.55
N ASP A 257 -2.36 2.30 14.96
CA ASP A 257 -2.58 3.57 15.66
C ASP A 257 -3.99 3.63 16.26
N SER A 258 -5.00 3.33 15.43
CA SER A 258 -6.41 3.33 15.89
C SER A 258 -6.64 2.26 16.97
N ALA A 259 -6.02 1.08 16.83
CA ALA A 259 -6.14 0.00 17.80
C ALA A 259 -5.46 0.35 19.14
N GLY A 260 -4.33 1.06 19.10
CA GLY A 260 -3.64 1.59 20.27
C GLY A 260 -4.49 2.58 21.07
N ASP A 261 -5.15 3.51 20.37
CA ASP A 261 -6.10 4.46 20.99
C ASP A 261 -7.28 3.72 21.66
N ALA A 262 -7.85 2.72 20.98
CA ALA A 262 -8.91 1.90 21.52
C ALA A 262 -8.47 1.13 22.78
N SER A 263 -7.29 0.50 22.74
CA SER A 263 -6.71 -0.26 23.86
C SER A 263 -6.46 0.63 25.09
N THR A 264 -5.90 1.82 24.86
CA THR A 264 -5.68 2.82 25.91
C THR A 264 -7.00 3.23 26.55
N ARG A 265 -8.02 3.52 25.72
CA ARG A 265 -9.34 3.92 26.22
C ARG A 265 -10.06 2.80 26.99
N ILE A 266 -9.92 1.55 26.57
CA ILE A 266 -10.45 0.38 27.31
C ILE A 266 -9.83 0.34 28.71
N SER A 267 -8.50 0.44 28.80
CA SER A 267 -7.78 0.40 30.08
C SER A 267 -8.21 1.52 31.04
N GLU A 268 -8.41 2.74 30.53
CA GLU A 268 -8.94 3.86 31.31
C GLU A 268 -10.36 3.59 31.84
N LEU A 269 -11.23 3.07 30.99
CA LEU A 269 -12.61 2.77 31.35
C LEU A 269 -12.69 1.62 32.38
N GLU A 270 -11.86 0.60 32.25
CA GLU A 270 -11.73 -0.47 33.24
C GLU A 270 -11.26 0.06 34.60
N SER A 271 -10.28 0.96 34.61
CA SER A 271 -9.83 1.61 35.84
C SER A 271 -10.97 2.39 36.52
N ARG A 272 -11.73 3.17 35.76
CA ARG A 272 -12.91 3.89 36.26
C ARG A 272 -14.02 2.95 36.75
N LEU A 273 -14.24 1.84 36.04
CA LEU A 273 -15.22 0.84 36.45
C LEU A 273 -14.86 0.25 37.81
N ASN A 274 -13.59 -0.12 37.99
CA ASN A 274 -13.08 -0.64 39.26
C ASN A 274 -13.23 0.37 40.40
N GLU A 275 -13.02 1.67 40.16
CA GLU A 275 -13.25 2.72 41.16
C GLU A 275 -14.73 2.83 41.57
N LEU A 276 -15.66 2.72 40.61
CA LEU A 276 -17.10 2.79 40.87
C LEU A 276 -17.64 1.53 41.58
N GLU A 277 -17.03 0.37 41.32
CA GLU A 277 -17.41 -0.91 41.94
C GLU A 277 -16.70 -1.17 43.25
N ALA A 278 -15.68 -0.38 43.59
CA ALA A 278 -14.97 -0.53 44.85
C ALA A 278 -15.97 -0.43 46.01
N PRO A 279 -15.96 -1.38 46.96
CA PRO A 279 -16.84 -1.32 48.11
C PRO A 279 -16.59 -0.01 48.85
N ALA A 280 -17.66 0.68 49.25
CA ALA A 280 -17.54 1.89 50.05
C ALA A 280 -16.61 1.59 51.23
N ILE A 281 -15.53 2.35 51.35
CA ILE A 281 -14.60 2.21 52.47
C ILE A 281 -15.45 2.44 53.72
N VAL A 282 -15.73 1.36 54.44
CA VAL A 282 -16.41 1.47 55.73
C VAL A 282 -15.47 2.30 56.59
N PRO A 283 -15.85 3.54 57.00
CA PRO A 283 -14.97 4.37 57.78
C PRO A 283 -14.54 3.56 58.99
N ALA A 284 -13.22 3.46 59.17
CA ALA A 284 -12.68 2.73 60.31
C ALA A 284 -13.39 3.26 61.57
N PRO A 285 -13.91 2.37 62.45
CA PRO A 285 -14.56 2.82 63.67
C PRO A 285 -13.60 3.78 64.36
N SER A 286 -14.06 5.01 64.61
CA SER A 286 -13.27 6.04 65.26
C SER A 286 -12.74 5.46 66.56
N SER A 287 -11.44 5.15 66.60
CA SER A 287 -10.83 4.61 67.80
C SER A 287 -11.04 5.63 68.91
N PRO A 288 -11.60 5.26 70.07
CA PRO A 288 -11.70 6.17 71.19
C PRO A 288 -10.28 6.66 71.49
N TYR A 289 -10.09 7.97 71.38
CA TYR A 289 -8.83 8.64 71.66
C TYR A 289 -8.51 8.44 73.14
N SER A 290 -7.79 7.36 73.48
CA SER A 290 -7.14 7.22 74.77
C SER A 290 -5.97 8.19 74.77
N GLY A 291 -6.23 9.40 75.27
CA GLY A 291 -5.20 10.36 75.57
C GLY A 291 -4.26 9.79 76.62
N THR A 292 -3.10 9.30 76.18
CA THR A 292 -1.93 9.14 77.03
C THR A 292 -0.89 10.13 76.55
N GLU A 293 -0.85 11.28 77.21
CA GLU A 293 0.31 12.17 77.22
C GLU A 293 1.56 11.33 77.48
N SER A 294 2.41 11.17 76.46
CA SER A 294 3.74 10.58 76.62
C SER A 294 4.75 11.45 75.90
N SER A 295 5.30 12.37 76.70
CA SER A 295 6.71 12.78 76.78
C SER A 295 7.43 13.38 75.55
N PRO A 296 8.13 14.53 75.71
CA PRO A 296 8.88 15.19 74.65
C PRO A 296 10.22 14.48 74.40
N GLY A 297 10.28 13.68 73.33
CA GLY A 297 11.53 13.05 72.85
C GLY A 297 12.22 13.92 71.79
N SER A 298 13.28 14.61 72.21
CA SER A 298 14.36 15.23 71.42
C SER A 298 14.08 15.58 69.95
N GLY A 299 13.70 16.84 69.74
CA GLY A 299 13.77 17.48 68.42
C GLY A 299 15.22 17.58 67.94
N TYR A 300 15.45 17.20 66.69
CA TYR A 300 16.46 17.87 65.88
C TYR A 300 15.84 19.18 65.39
N ASP A 301 15.97 20.23 66.21
CA ASP A 301 15.57 21.58 65.83
C ASP A 301 16.43 22.08 64.66
N GLY A 302 15.78 22.59 63.61
CA GLY A 302 16.40 23.53 62.67
C GLY A 302 16.53 23.12 61.20
N TYR A 303 16.14 21.91 60.78
CA TYR A 303 16.23 21.55 59.35
C TYR A 303 14.92 21.79 58.58
N THR A 304 14.87 22.89 57.81
CA THR A 304 13.78 23.24 56.88
C THR A 304 14.13 22.99 55.40
N GLY A 305 15.22 22.27 55.10
CA GLY A 305 15.67 21.99 53.73
C GLY A 305 14.99 20.80 53.04
N PRO A 306 15.14 20.65 51.71
CA PRO A 306 14.60 19.51 50.96
C PRO A 306 15.21 18.18 51.43
N ARG A 307 14.37 17.15 51.56
CA ARG A 307 14.77 15.81 52.02
C ARG A 307 15.10 14.93 50.81
N CYS A 308 16.30 14.37 50.78
CA CYS A 308 16.71 13.39 49.77
C CYS A 308 16.49 11.98 50.33
N TYR A 309 15.74 11.16 49.60
CA TYR A 309 15.45 9.78 49.97
C TYR A 309 16.39 8.83 49.22
N ALA A 310 16.94 7.85 49.93
CA ALA A 310 17.66 6.74 49.29
C ALA A 310 16.69 5.88 48.45
N PRO A 311 17.18 5.18 47.40
CA PRO A 311 16.37 4.24 46.65
C PRO A 311 15.67 3.23 47.60
N GLY A 312 14.34 3.24 47.62
CA GLY A 312 13.53 2.45 48.55
C GLY A 312 12.86 3.24 49.70
N GLY A 313 13.12 4.55 49.84
CA GLY A 313 12.26 5.49 50.59
C GLY A 313 12.21 5.36 52.12
N LYS A 314 12.95 4.43 52.73
CA LYS A 314 12.84 4.17 54.18
C LYS A 314 13.73 5.05 55.06
N THR A 315 14.69 5.75 54.48
CA THR A 315 15.56 6.69 55.19
C THR A 315 15.73 7.96 54.36
N TYR A 316 15.79 9.11 55.04
CA TYR A 316 16.10 10.38 54.41
C TYR A 316 17.37 10.96 55.03
N VAL A 317 18.11 11.69 54.21
CA VAL A 317 19.22 12.55 54.64
C VAL A 317 19.01 13.95 54.07
N PRO A 318 19.54 14.99 54.73
CA PRO A 318 19.65 16.32 54.13
C PRO A 318 20.30 16.23 52.75
N CYS A 319 19.70 16.86 51.73
CA CYS A 319 20.37 17.00 50.44
C CYS A 319 21.58 17.91 50.60
N GLY A 320 22.78 17.39 50.35
CA GLY A 320 24.05 18.12 50.30
C GLY A 320 24.73 17.92 48.96
#